data_AF-A0AAE5QCK3-F1
#
_entry.id   AF-A0AAE5QCK3-F1
#
_cell.length_a   1.000
_cell.length_b   1.000
_cell.length_c   1.000
_cell.angle_alpha   90.00
_cell.angle_beta   90.00
_cell.angle_gamma   90.00
#
_symmetry.space_group_name_H-M   'P 1'
#
loop_
_entity.id
_entity.type
_entity.pdbx_description
1 polymer ?
#
loop_
_entity_poly.entity_id
_entity_poly.type
_entity_poly.pdbx_seq_one_letter_code
_entity_poly.pdbx_strand_id
1 'polypeptide(L)'
;MHKTDNIYNYEFNFYESFELFNLLEDSIKNIWSQIPIKEREARKFENKLNAKKTNFFSNHEESYLKYKSEFQKIDKELNTLKIKKRSLLEIYIKVANTLFAERAYDLEISKENYNRWRKDLNLD
;
A
#
# COMPACT_ATOMS: atom_id res chain seq x y z
N MET A 1 -6.94 -11.53 51.85
CA MET A 1 -7.70 -11.06 50.67
C MET A 1 -6.78 -11.15 49.47
N HIS A 2 -6.92 -12.18 48.63
CA HIS A 2 -6.18 -12.29 47.38
C HIS A 2 -7.11 -11.94 46.22
N LYS A 3 -6.73 -10.87 45.50
CA LYS A 3 -6.87 -10.63 44.07
C LYS A 3 -7.95 -11.41 43.34
N THR A 4 -9.07 -10.76 43.05
CA THR A 4 -9.77 -10.96 41.78
C THR A 4 -9.21 -9.95 40.79
N ASP A 5 -8.00 -10.23 40.29
CA ASP A 5 -7.59 -9.66 39.02
C ASP A 5 -8.62 -10.22 38.01
N ASN A 6 -9.51 -9.37 37.52
CA ASN A 6 -10.41 -9.70 36.42
C ASN A 6 -9.54 -10.02 35.21
N ILE A 7 -9.19 -11.30 35.07
CA ILE A 7 -8.63 -11.84 33.85
C ILE A 7 -9.77 -11.74 32.83
N TYR A 8 -9.78 -10.64 32.07
CA TYR A 8 -10.46 -10.62 30.77
C TYR A 8 -9.73 -11.64 29.90
N ASN A 9 -10.12 -12.91 30.00
CA ASN A 9 -9.83 -13.89 28.99
C ASN A 9 -10.62 -13.45 27.75
N TYR A 10 -10.01 -12.57 26.94
CA TYR A 10 -10.39 -12.44 25.55
C TYR A 10 -10.07 -13.80 24.92
N GLU A 11 -11.07 -14.67 24.81
CA GLU A 11 -11.00 -15.80 23.90
C GLU A 11 -10.91 -15.22 22.49
N PHE A 12 -9.67 -15.07 22.03
CA PHE A 12 -9.35 -14.59 20.71
C PHE A 12 -9.83 -15.65 19.72
N ASN A 13 -10.97 -15.41 19.05
CA ASN A 13 -11.51 -16.37 18.08
C ASN A 13 -10.55 -16.45 16.88
N PHE A 14 -9.88 -17.60 16.73
CA PHE A 14 -8.91 -17.85 15.67
C PHE A 14 -9.51 -17.68 14.27
N TYR A 15 -10.79 -18.05 14.08
CA TYR A 15 -11.48 -17.92 12.80
C TYR A 15 -11.73 -16.47 12.41
N GLU A 16 -12.26 -15.66 13.33
CA GLU A 16 -12.49 -14.23 13.11
C GLU A 16 -11.17 -13.49 12.84
N SER A 17 -10.10 -13.91 13.53
CA SER A 17 -8.76 -13.35 13.33
C SER A 17 -8.18 -13.70 11.95
N PHE A 18 -8.42 -14.91 11.47
CA PHE A 18 -8.00 -15.36 10.14
C PHE A 18 -8.79 -14.65 9.03
N GLU A 19 -10.09 -14.42 9.24
CA GLU A 19 -10.92 -13.63 8.31
C GLU A 19 -10.45 -12.18 8.23
N LEU A 20 -10.15 -11.54 9.36
CA LEU A 20 -9.55 -10.20 9.41
C LEU A 20 -8.20 -10.14 8.70
N PHE A 21 -7.38 -11.20 8.82
CA PHE A 21 -6.12 -11.31 8.12
C PHE A 21 -6.30 -11.41 6.60
N ASN A 22 -7.27 -12.21 6.13
CA ASN A 22 -7.60 -12.31 4.71
C ASN A 22 -8.12 -10.98 4.14
N LEU A 23 -8.98 -10.26 4.88
CA LEU A 23 -9.46 -8.94 4.49
C LEU A 23 -8.32 -7.91 4.38
N LEU A 24 -7.30 -8.04 5.24
CA LEU A 24 -6.09 -7.23 5.17
C LEU A 24 -5.25 -7.56 3.92
N GLU A 25 -5.07 -8.85 3.60
CA GLU A 25 -4.41 -9.27 2.37
C GLU A 25 -5.12 -8.73 1.13
N ASP A 26 -6.44 -8.83 1.07
CA ASP A 26 -7.22 -8.34 -0.07
C ASP A 26 -7.14 -6.82 -0.21
N SER A 27 -7.13 -6.10 0.91
CA SER A 27 -6.91 -4.66 0.93
C SER A 27 -5.52 -4.29 0.38
N ILE A 28 -4.48 -5.06 0.73
CA ILE A 28 -3.13 -4.89 0.20
C ILE A 28 -3.11 -5.15 -1.31
N LYS A 29 -3.67 -6.28 -1.77
CA LYS A 29 -3.76 -6.65 -3.20
C LYS A 29 -4.49 -5.59 -4.02
N ASN A 30 -5.58 -5.03 -3.51
CA ASN A 30 -6.34 -3.99 -4.18
C ASN A 30 -5.49 -2.71 -4.36
N ILE A 31 -4.88 -2.20 -3.28
CA ILE A 31 -4.00 -1.01 -3.38
C ILE A 31 -2.85 -1.27 -4.35
N TRP A 32 -2.28 -2.47 -4.33
CA TRP A 32 -1.19 -2.85 -5.22
C TRP A 32 -1.57 -2.84 -6.69
N SER A 33 -2.78 -3.27 -7.03
CA SER A 33 -3.26 -3.25 -8.41
C SER A 33 -3.41 -1.83 -8.97
N GLN A 34 -3.66 -0.84 -8.10
CA GLN A 34 -3.89 0.56 -8.50
C GLN A 34 -2.60 1.34 -8.76
N ILE A 35 -1.52 1.02 -8.05
CA ILE A 35 -0.21 1.71 -8.20
C ILE A 35 0.30 1.69 -9.64
N PRO A 36 0.46 0.54 -10.33
CA PRO A 36 1.00 0.52 -11.69
C PRO A 36 0.07 1.21 -12.70
N ILE A 37 -1.24 1.25 -12.44
CA ILE A 37 -2.20 1.99 -13.26
C ILE A 37 -1.92 3.50 -13.14
N LYS A 38 -1.78 4.00 -11.90
CA LYS A 38 -1.47 5.40 -11.62
C LYS A 38 -0.09 5.82 -12.12
N GLU A 39 0.92 4.94 -12.07
CA GLU A 39 2.24 5.20 -12.66
C GLU A 39 2.17 5.39 -14.18
N ARG A 40 1.38 4.57 -14.88
CA ARG A 40 1.16 4.73 -16.32
C ARG A 40 0.44 6.04 -16.64
N GLU A 41 -0.54 6.44 -15.83
CA GLU A 41 -1.22 7.73 -15.96
C GLU A 41 -0.22 8.88 -15.78
N ALA A 42 0.60 8.86 -14.72
CA ALA A 42 1.61 9.89 -14.45
C ALA A 42 2.58 10.05 -15.64
N ARG A 43 3.13 8.95 -16.17
CA ARG A 43 4.03 8.97 -17.34
C ARG A 43 3.37 9.56 -18.58
N LYS A 44 2.08 9.30 -18.81
CA LYS A 44 1.35 9.90 -19.94
C LYS A 44 1.30 11.42 -19.84
N PHE A 45 1.05 11.96 -18.63
CA PHE A 45 0.99 13.41 -18.42
C PHE A 45 2.38 14.06 -18.43
N GLU A 46 3.39 13.40 -17.91
CA GLU A 46 4.79 13.83 -18.00
C GLU A 46 5.25 13.96 -19.47
N ASN A 47 4.94 12.97 -20.30
CA ASN A 47 5.24 13.02 -21.74
C ASN A 47 4.51 14.18 -22.45
N LYS A 48 3.25 14.43 -22.10
CA LYS A 48 2.48 15.57 -22.63
C LYS A 48 3.07 16.92 -22.20
N LEU A 49 3.53 17.03 -20.95
CA LEU A 49 4.22 18.23 -20.44
C LEU A 49 5.52 18.49 -21.19
N ASN A 50 6.35 17.45 -21.35
CA ASN A 50 7.62 17.56 -22.05
C ASN A 50 7.43 17.95 -23.53
N ALA A 51 6.41 17.38 -24.20
CA ALA A 51 6.08 17.73 -25.59
C ALA A 51 5.54 19.17 -25.75
N LYS A 52 4.93 19.75 -24.71
CA LYS A 52 4.43 21.13 -24.74
C LYS A 52 5.50 22.15 -24.34
N LYS A 53 6.46 21.77 -23.50
CA LYS A 53 7.58 22.60 -23.09
C LYS A 53 8.49 23.00 -24.26
N THR A 54 8.57 22.16 -25.29
CA THR A 54 9.32 22.42 -26.53
C THR A 54 8.62 23.36 -27.52
N ASN A 55 7.31 23.58 -27.40
CA ASN A 55 6.50 24.38 -28.35
C ASN A 55 5.81 25.57 -27.65
N PHE A 56 6.58 26.42 -26.98
CA PHE A 56 6.05 27.50 -26.15
C PHE A 56 5.62 28.73 -26.99
N PHE A 57 4.46 28.63 -27.65
CA PHE A 57 3.73 29.79 -28.19
C PHE A 57 2.35 29.89 -27.52
N SER A 58 1.81 31.11 -27.42
CA SER A 58 0.74 31.56 -26.51
C SER A 58 -0.52 30.69 -26.38
N ASN A 59 -0.88 29.88 -27.37
CA ASN A 59 -2.00 28.92 -27.28
C ASN A 59 -1.66 27.60 -26.56
N HIS A 60 -0.43 27.42 -26.06
CA HIS A 60 0.01 26.20 -25.37
C HIS A 60 0.14 26.37 -23.85
N GLU A 61 0.05 27.60 -23.34
CA GLU A 61 0.22 27.91 -21.92
C GLU A 61 -0.92 27.34 -21.07
N GLU A 62 -2.18 27.54 -21.45
CA GLU A 62 -3.34 26.97 -20.73
C GLU A 62 -3.33 25.44 -20.75
N SER A 63 -2.97 24.83 -21.89
CA SER A 63 -2.85 23.37 -22.02
C SER A 63 -1.72 22.80 -21.16
N TYR A 64 -0.58 23.50 -21.09
CA TYR A 64 0.55 23.12 -20.25
C TYR A 64 0.19 23.20 -18.76
N LEU A 65 -0.44 24.29 -18.33
CA LEU A 65 -0.90 24.48 -16.95
C LEU A 65 -1.93 23.40 -16.54
N LYS A 66 -2.84 23.03 -17.45
CA LYS A 66 -3.78 21.93 -17.24
C LYS A 66 -3.06 20.60 -17.01
N TYR A 67 -2.13 20.20 -17.90
CA TYR A 67 -1.39 18.95 -17.73
C TYR A 67 -0.50 18.95 -16.50
N LYS A 68 0.04 20.10 -16.10
CA LYS A 68 0.83 20.24 -14.87
C LYS A 68 -0.02 19.97 -13.64
N SER A 69 -1.22 20.56 -13.60
CA SER A 69 -2.20 20.33 -12.52
C SER A 69 -2.64 18.87 -12.45
N GLU A 70 -2.99 18.26 -13.58
CA GLU A 70 -3.39 16.85 -13.66
C GLU A 70 -2.26 15.90 -13.22
N PHE A 71 -1.02 16.18 -13.64
CA PHE A 71 0.16 15.43 -13.19
C PHE A 71 0.36 15.54 -11.67
N GLN A 72 0.31 16.74 -11.11
CA GLN A 72 0.45 16.95 -9.66
C GLN A 72 -0.63 16.21 -8.85
N LYS A 73 -1.86 16.16 -9.38
CA LYS A 73 -2.95 15.41 -8.75
C LYS A 73 -2.64 13.91 -8.71
N ILE A 74 -2.22 13.34 -9.84
CA ILE A 74 -1.89 11.91 -9.94
C ILE A 74 -0.67 11.56 -9.08
N ASP A 75 0.35 12.42 -9.05
CA ASP A 75 1.53 12.23 -8.21
C ASP A 75 1.16 12.21 -6.71
N LYS A 76 0.27 13.10 -6.28
CA LYS A 76 -0.26 13.10 -4.91
C LYS A 76 -1.07 11.83 -4.60
N GLU A 77 -1.93 11.38 -5.53
CA GLU A 77 -2.67 10.12 -5.40
C GLU A 77 -1.71 8.92 -5.29
N LEU A 78 -0.66 8.89 -6.10
CA LEU A 78 0.37 7.85 -6.11
C LEU A 78 1.14 7.81 -4.78
N ASN A 79 1.56 8.96 -4.27
CA ASN A 79 2.21 9.06 -2.96
C ASN A 79 1.29 8.59 -1.84
N THR A 80 0.00 8.93 -1.91
CA THR A 80 -1.01 8.46 -0.95
C THR A 80 -1.15 6.94 -0.98
N LEU A 81 -1.21 6.33 -2.16
CA LEU A 81 -1.27 4.87 -2.32
C LEU A 81 -0.01 4.18 -1.78
N LYS A 82 1.18 4.75 -2.04
CA LYS A 82 2.46 4.23 -1.51
C LYS A 82 2.51 4.27 0.02
N ILE A 83 2.04 5.36 0.63
CA ILE A 83 1.95 5.47 2.10
C ILE A 83 0.97 4.43 2.66
N LYS A 84 -0.25 4.34 2.11
CA LYS A 84 -1.25 3.35 2.54
C LYS A 84 -0.72 1.93 2.43
N LYS A 85 -0.04 1.61 1.32
CA LYS A 85 0.62 0.32 1.11
C LYS A 85 1.60 0.01 2.25
N ARG A 86 2.49 0.95 2.60
CA ARG A 86 3.48 0.76 3.67
C ARG A 86 2.79 0.50 5.01
N SER A 87 1.79 1.31 5.37
CA SER A 87 1.06 1.16 6.62
C SER A 87 0.33 -0.18 6.73
N LEU A 88 -0.32 -0.64 5.65
CA LEU A 88 -0.99 -1.94 5.65
C LEU A 88 0.01 -3.11 5.76
N LEU A 89 1.18 -2.99 5.12
CA LEU A 89 2.24 -3.99 5.23
C LEU A 89 2.76 -4.09 6.68
N GLU A 90 2.94 -2.96 7.36
CA GLU A 90 3.35 -2.91 8.76
C GLU A 90 2.30 -3.55 9.69
N ILE A 91 1.01 -3.31 9.43
CA ILE A 91 -0.09 -3.96 10.16
C ILE A 91 -0.10 -5.47 9.89
N TYR A 92 0.06 -5.88 8.63
CA TYR A 92 0.10 -7.30 8.24
C TYR A 92 1.18 -8.07 8.99
N ILE A 93 2.39 -7.52 9.07
CA ILE A 93 3.50 -8.14 9.81
C ILE A 93 3.16 -8.26 11.29
N LYS A 94 2.59 -7.21 11.90
CA LYS A 94 2.22 -7.23 13.32
C LYS A 94 1.16 -8.31 13.60
N VAL A 95 0.11 -8.37 12.78
CA VAL A 95 -0.96 -9.37 12.92
C VAL A 95 -0.41 -10.78 12.68
N ALA A 96 0.40 -10.99 11.64
CA ALA A 96 1.04 -12.28 11.39
C ALA A 96 1.93 -12.71 12.57
N ASN A 97 2.75 -11.81 13.10
CA ASN A 97 3.60 -12.09 14.26
C ASN A 97 2.76 -12.42 15.51
N THR A 98 1.60 -11.78 15.70
CA THR A 98 0.72 -12.04 16.85
C THR A 98 -0.06 -13.35 16.69
N LEU A 99 -0.61 -13.64 15.51
CA LEU A 99 -1.42 -14.84 15.27
C LEU A 99 -0.58 -16.11 15.11
N PHE A 100 0.65 -15.97 14.62
CA PHE A 100 1.52 -17.11 14.30
C PHE A 100 2.77 -17.17 15.20
N ALA A 101 2.80 -16.42 16.32
CA ALA A 101 3.93 -16.41 17.25
C ALA A 101 4.33 -17.81 17.74
N GLU A 102 3.33 -18.68 17.94
CA GLU A 102 3.51 -20.06 18.43
C GLU A 102 3.60 -21.09 17.28
N ARG A 103 3.39 -20.66 16.03
CA ARG A 103 3.42 -21.50 14.83
C ARG A 103 4.56 -21.06 13.91
N ALA A 104 5.77 -21.53 14.22
CA ALA A 104 7.00 -21.18 13.53
C ALA A 104 6.91 -21.33 11.99
N TYR A 105 6.18 -22.34 11.50
CA TYR A 105 5.97 -22.59 10.07
C TYR A 105 5.12 -21.49 9.39
N ASP A 106 4.01 -21.08 9.99
CA ASP A 106 3.12 -20.05 9.44
C ASP A 106 3.77 -18.65 9.46
N LEU A 107 4.66 -18.43 10.44
CA LEU A 107 5.51 -17.24 10.52
C LEU A 107 6.55 -17.19 9.40
N GLU A 108 7.16 -18.32 9.03
CA GLU A 108 8.11 -18.39 7.92
C GLU A 108 7.43 -18.11 6.58
N ILE A 109 6.24 -18.67 6.32
CA ILE A 109 5.46 -18.36 5.11
C ILE A 109 5.09 -16.88 5.05
N SER A 110 4.67 -16.29 6.18
CA SER A 110 4.34 -14.86 6.25
C SER A 110 5.56 -13.97 5.97
N LYS A 111 6.74 -14.36 6.47
CA LYS A 111 8.03 -13.68 6.17
C LYS A 111 8.44 -13.86 4.72
N GLU A 112 8.24 -15.03 4.13
CA GLU A 112 8.55 -15.30 2.73
C GLU A 112 7.64 -14.50 1.78
N ASN A 113 6.34 -14.45 2.07
CA ASN A 113 5.40 -13.59 1.36
C ASN A 113 5.79 -12.11 1.47
N TYR A 114 6.14 -11.64 2.67
CA TYR A 114 6.68 -10.29 2.86
C TYR A 114 7.95 -10.05 2.03
N ASN A 115 8.89 -10.99 2.01
CA ASN A 115 10.15 -10.85 1.26
C ASN A 115 9.92 -10.86 -0.26
N ARG A 116 9.03 -11.70 -0.78
CA ARG A 116 8.58 -11.65 -2.18
C ARG A 116 8.02 -10.26 -2.50
N TRP A 117 7.13 -9.80 -1.65
CA TRP A 117 6.49 -8.51 -1.76
C TRP A 117 7.46 -7.33 -1.70
N ARG A 118 8.56 -7.46 -0.94
CA ARG A 118 9.64 -6.45 -0.83
C ARG A 118 10.58 -6.48 -2.04
N LYS A 119 10.88 -7.66 -2.59
CA LYS A 119 11.68 -7.84 -3.81
C LYS A 119 10.98 -7.27 -5.04
N ASP A 120 9.68 -7.47 -5.16
CA ASP A 120 8.86 -6.88 -6.23
C ASP A 120 8.82 -5.33 -6.18
N LEU A 121 9.41 -4.72 -5.13
CA LEU A 121 9.40 -3.29 -4.87
C LEU A 121 10.73 -2.56 -5.11
N ASN A 122 11.84 -3.24 -5.42
CA ASN A 122 13.19 -2.62 -5.51
C ASN A 122 13.49 -1.67 -4.32
N LEU A 123 13.16 -2.08 -3.09
CA LEU A 123 13.40 -1.29 -1.86
C LEU A 123 14.75 -1.60 -1.19
N ASP A 124 15.76 -1.98 -1.97
CA ASP A 124 17.15 -2.08 -1.50
C ASP A 124 17.79 -0.69 -1.37
#